data_AF-A0AAU6WJT3-F1
#
_entry.id   AF-A0AAU6WJT3-F1
#
_cell.length_a   1.000
_cell.length_b   1.000
_cell.length_c   1.000
_cell.angle_alpha   90.00
_cell.angle_beta   90.00
_cell.angle_gamma   90.00
#
_symmetry.space_group_name_H-M   'P 1'
#
loop_
_entity.id
_entity.type
_entity.pdbx_description
1 polymer ?
#
loop_
_entity_poly.entity_id
_entity_poly.type
_entity_poly.pdbx_seq_one_letter_code
_entity_poly.pdbx_strand_id
1 'polypeptide(L)'
;MKPNELFKSQPLEFWANIKLLNQRLGYVNRKRKLNPDGGFMIPNVEQVKEVFEEENLNYNKIVDNNDKFTPFGKLIVDYMQYRSDVLTDFVHPNLMDKEEAKDVFYNLKKACDPQILLPLNKQTGEKKIMHI
;
A
#
# COMPACT_ATOMS: atom_id res chain seq x y z
N MET A 1 -13.08 4.58 5.95
CA MET A 1 -12.70 5.20 4.67
C MET A 1 -13.70 4.74 3.60
N LYS A 2 -14.29 5.65 2.83
CA LYS A 2 -15.19 5.27 1.72
C LYS A 2 -14.34 4.88 0.50
N PRO A 3 -14.64 3.78 -0.21
CA PRO A 3 -13.94 3.44 -1.45
C PRO A 3 -14.08 4.56 -2.48
N ASN A 4 -13.00 4.83 -3.23
CA ASN A 4 -13.07 5.76 -4.37
C ASN A 4 -13.85 5.10 -5.51
N GLU A 5 -14.94 5.75 -5.94
CA GLU A 5 -15.86 5.22 -6.96
C GLU A 5 -15.17 5.03 -8.32
N LEU A 6 -14.08 5.75 -8.60
CA LEU A 6 -13.27 5.53 -9.81
C LEU A 6 -12.61 4.14 -9.84
N PHE A 7 -12.34 3.50 -8.70
CA PHE A 7 -11.58 2.25 -8.64
C PHE A 7 -12.40 1.04 -8.17
N LYS A 8 -13.55 1.26 -7.52
CA LYS A 8 -14.36 0.25 -6.83
C LYS A 8 -14.91 -0.88 -7.70
N SER A 9 -15.12 -0.64 -9.00
CA SER A 9 -15.76 -1.60 -9.92
C SER A 9 -14.96 -1.80 -11.21
N GLN A 10 -13.64 -1.72 -11.11
CA GLN A 10 -12.76 -1.95 -12.26
C GLN A 10 -12.71 -3.43 -12.65
N PRO A 11 -12.50 -3.73 -13.95
CA PRO A 11 -12.52 -5.10 -14.47
C PRO A 11 -11.33 -5.93 -13.96
N LEU A 12 -11.40 -7.26 -14.08
CA LEU A 12 -10.32 -8.16 -13.67
C LEU A 12 -8.99 -7.85 -14.39
N GLU A 13 -9.04 -7.44 -15.65
CA GLU A 13 -7.87 -7.03 -16.42
C GLU A 13 -7.12 -5.89 -15.72
N PHE A 14 -7.84 -4.89 -15.18
CA PHE A 14 -7.23 -3.78 -14.44
C PHE A 14 -6.47 -4.28 -13.21
N TRP A 15 -7.10 -5.14 -12.40
CA TRP A 15 -6.49 -5.70 -11.19
C TRP A 15 -5.30 -6.63 -11.49
N ALA A 16 -5.37 -7.39 -12.59
CA ALA A 16 -4.29 -8.27 -13.04
C ALA A 16 -3.03 -7.46 -13.38
N ASN A 17 -3.18 -6.35 -14.12
CA ASN A 17 -2.07 -5.47 -14.48
C ASN A 17 -1.42 -4.82 -13.24
N ILE A 18 -2.23 -4.33 -12.29
CA ILE A 18 -1.73 -3.80 -11.02
C ILE A 18 -0.95 -4.86 -10.24
N LYS A 19 -1.49 -6.08 -10.17
CA LYS A 19 -0.83 -7.17 -9.45
C LYS A 19 0.51 -7.52 -10.09
N LEU A 20 0.56 -7.64 -11.41
CA LEU A 20 1.77 -7.93 -12.16
C LEU A 20 2.85 -6.87 -11.91
N LEU A 21 2.50 -5.59 -12.07
CA LEU A 21 3.42 -4.47 -11.87
C LEU A 21 3.98 -4.45 -10.45
N ASN A 22 3.14 -4.61 -9.41
CA ASN A 22 3.63 -4.66 -8.03
C ASN A 22 4.49 -5.91 -7.75
N GLN A 23 4.22 -7.04 -8.41
CA GLN A 23 5.01 -8.26 -8.25
C GLN A 23 6.42 -8.10 -8.83
N ARG A 24 6.56 -7.40 -9.96
CA ARG A 24 7.85 -7.22 -10.64
C ARG A 24 8.64 -6.03 -10.13
N LEU A 25 7.98 -4.88 -9.94
CA LEU A 25 8.63 -3.64 -9.50
C LEU A 25 8.71 -3.52 -7.98
N GLY A 26 7.94 -4.34 -7.25
CA GLY A 26 7.73 -4.19 -5.82
C GLY A 26 6.68 -3.13 -5.49
N TYR A 27 6.41 -2.99 -4.19
CA TYR A 27 5.39 -2.05 -3.68
C TYR A 27 5.98 -0.70 -3.23
N VAL A 28 7.27 -0.68 -2.89
CA VAL A 28 7.93 0.45 -2.22
C VAL A 28 9.35 0.62 -2.75
N ASN A 29 9.68 1.86 -3.10
CA ASN A 29 11.03 2.31 -3.34
C ASN A 29 11.74 2.57 -2.01
N ARG A 30 12.74 1.73 -1.70
CA ARG A 30 13.52 1.90 -0.47
C ARG A 30 14.32 3.19 -0.53
N LYS A 31 14.34 3.90 0.60
CA LYS A 31 15.21 5.06 0.81
C LYS A 31 16.68 4.68 0.60
N ARG A 32 17.36 5.40 -0.29
CA ARG A 32 18.78 5.21 -0.64
C ARG A 32 19.41 6.59 -0.88
N LYS A 33 20.74 6.66 -0.97
CA LYS A 33 21.44 7.93 -1.28
C LYS A 33 20.95 8.60 -2.57
N LEU A 34 20.52 7.80 -3.56
CA LEU A 34 19.96 8.25 -4.85
C LEU A 34 18.44 8.49 -4.82
N ASN A 35 17.73 7.98 -3.81
CA ASN A 35 16.30 8.23 -3.58
C ASN A 35 16.10 8.52 -2.08
N PRO A 36 16.34 9.76 -1.64
CA PRO A 36 16.33 10.13 -0.23
C PRO A 36 14.92 10.13 0.39
N ASP A 37 13.87 10.16 -0.42
CA ASP A 37 12.49 10.23 0.06
C ASP A 37 11.85 8.83 0.16
N GLY A 38 12.31 7.87 -0.66
CA GLY A 38 11.71 6.54 -0.73
C GLY A 38 10.28 6.61 -1.29
N GLY A 39 9.34 5.88 -0.70
CA GLY A 39 7.92 5.97 -1.02
C GLY A 39 7.37 4.78 -1.81
N PHE A 40 6.10 4.85 -2.19
CA PHE A 40 5.46 3.77 -2.95
C PHE A 40 5.95 3.73 -4.41
N MET A 41 5.94 2.54 -5.00
CA MET A 41 6.36 2.34 -6.39
C MET A 41 5.24 2.74 -7.35
N ILE A 42 5.48 3.78 -8.15
CA ILE A 42 4.59 4.24 -9.23
C ILE A 42 5.35 4.08 -10.56
N PRO A 43 4.90 3.21 -11.48
CA PRO A 43 5.66 2.90 -12.68
C PRO A 43 5.62 4.04 -13.69
N ASN A 44 6.76 4.31 -14.33
CA ASN A 44 6.81 5.10 -15.57
C ASN A 44 6.59 4.20 -16.80
N VAL A 45 6.57 4.82 -17.98
CA VAL A 45 6.28 4.11 -19.24
C VAL A 45 7.33 3.04 -19.52
N GLU A 46 8.61 3.36 -19.34
CA GLU A 46 9.74 2.47 -19.60
C GLU A 46 9.64 1.21 -18.72
N GLN A 47 9.37 1.38 -17.42
CA GLN A 47 9.22 0.28 -16.47
C GLN A 47 8.03 -0.62 -16.81
N VAL A 48 6.91 -0.06 -17.28
CA VAL A 48 5.78 -0.88 -17.73
C VAL A 48 6.18 -1.72 -18.93
N LYS A 49 6.86 -1.13 -19.92
CA LYS A 49 7.31 -1.88 -21.11
C LYS A 49 8.26 -3.00 -20.72
N GLU A 50 9.29 -2.70 -19.93
CA GLU A 50 10.28 -3.68 -19.47
C GLU A 50 9.59 -4.86 -18.76
N VAL A 51 8.68 -4.60 -17.83
CA VAL A 51 7.95 -5.66 -17.10
C VAL A 51 7.13 -6.54 -18.04
N PHE A 52 6.44 -5.95 -19.02
CA PHE A 52 5.60 -6.72 -19.93
C PHE A 52 6.44 -7.50 -20.95
N GLU A 53 7.54 -6.93 -21.44
CA GLU A 53 8.48 -7.62 -22.32
C GLU A 53 9.15 -8.80 -21.63
N GLU A 54 9.59 -8.64 -20.37
CA GLU A 54 10.16 -9.73 -19.55
C GLU A 54 9.18 -10.90 -19.35
N GLU A 55 7.88 -10.59 -19.29
CA GLU A 55 6.81 -11.58 -19.13
C GLU A 55 6.27 -12.12 -20.46
N ASN A 56 6.83 -11.68 -21.59
CA ASN A 56 6.34 -11.98 -22.94
C ASN A 56 4.86 -11.60 -23.14
N LEU A 57 4.44 -10.47 -22.57
CA LEU A 57 3.08 -9.93 -22.64
C LEU A 57 3.04 -8.67 -23.52
N ASN A 58 1.88 -8.42 -24.12
CA ASN A 58 1.64 -7.21 -24.91
C ASN A 58 1.24 -6.03 -23.99
N TYR A 59 1.95 -4.91 -24.10
CA TYR A 59 1.66 -3.69 -23.32
C TYR A 59 0.87 -2.61 -24.09
N ASN A 60 0.47 -2.84 -25.35
CA ASN A 60 -0.12 -1.81 -26.22
C ASN A 60 -1.47 -1.27 -25.71
N LYS A 61 -2.16 -2.01 -24.83
CA LYS A 61 -3.36 -1.52 -24.15
C LYS A 61 -3.04 -0.49 -23.06
N ILE A 62 -1.82 -0.48 -22.53
CA ILE A 62 -1.38 0.36 -21.41
C ILE A 62 -0.54 1.53 -21.93
N VAL A 63 0.33 1.29 -22.90
CA VAL A 63 1.21 2.29 -23.52
C VAL A 63 0.94 2.34 -25.03
N ASP A 64 0.80 3.54 -25.58
CA ASP A 64 0.59 3.75 -27.01
C ASP A 64 1.91 3.79 -27.82
N ASN A 65 1.80 3.93 -29.14
CA ASN A 65 2.96 3.98 -30.05
C ASN A 65 3.80 5.27 -29.90
N ASN A 66 3.36 6.26 -29.12
CA ASN A 66 4.06 7.52 -28.88
C ASN A 66 4.70 7.55 -27.48
N ASP A 67 4.86 6.38 -26.85
CA ASP A 67 5.41 6.23 -25.50
C ASP A 67 4.62 6.98 -24.44
N LYS A 68 3.30 7.02 -24.57
CA LYS A 68 2.38 7.61 -23.60
C LYS A 68 1.44 6.57 -23.05
N PHE A 69 1.03 6.75 -21.79
CA PHE A 69 -0.04 5.94 -21.23
C PHE A 69 -1.34 6.17 -22.00
N THR A 70 -1.98 5.08 -22.43
CA THR A 70 -3.35 5.10 -22.91
C THR A 70 -4.29 5.54 -21.78
N PRO A 71 -5.58 5.83 -22.05
CA PRO A 71 -6.55 6.08 -20.98
C PRO A 71 -6.61 4.93 -19.95
N PHE A 72 -6.45 3.68 -20.40
CA PHE A 72 -6.41 2.52 -19.52
C PHE A 72 -5.12 2.45 -18.70
N GLY A 73 -3.97 2.72 -19.32
CA GLY A 73 -2.70 2.77 -18.59
C GLY A 73 -2.65 3.92 -17.58
N LYS A 74 -3.23 5.06 -17.93
CA LYS A 74 -3.36 6.21 -17.03
C LYS A 74 -4.20 5.85 -15.82
N LEU A 75 -5.32 5.14 -16.01
CA LEU A 75 -6.16 4.66 -14.91
C LEU A 75 -5.39 3.73 -13.95
N ILE A 76 -4.51 2.86 -14.46
CA ILE A 76 -3.66 1.98 -13.64
C ILE A 76 -2.69 2.81 -12.78
N VAL A 77 -1.97 3.74 -13.42
CA VAL A 77 -0.99 4.59 -12.73
C VAL A 77 -1.68 5.50 -11.71
N ASP A 78 -2.84 6.05 -12.05
CA ASP A 78 -3.64 6.90 -11.17
C ASP A 78 -4.13 6.13 -9.94
N TYR A 79 -4.51 4.87 -10.08
CA TYR A 79 -4.83 4.03 -8.93
C TYR A 79 -3.62 3.79 -8.03
N MET A 80 -2.46 3.48 -8.62
CA MET A 80 -1.25 3.24 -7.85
C MET A 80 -0.84 4.51 -7.07
N GLN A 81 -0.97 5.68 -7.69
CA GLN A 81 -0.74 6.98 -7.06
C GLN A 81 -1.76 7.25 -5.95
N TYR A 82 -3.06 7.13 -6.25
CA TYR A 82 -4.12 7.33 -5.27
C TYR A 82 -3.93 6.45 -4.02
N ARG A 83 -3.57 5.17 -4.23
CA ARG A 83 -3.27 4.25 -3.12
C ARG A 83 -2.07 4.73 -2.30
N SER A 84 -1.01 5.21 -2.96
CA SER A 84 0.16 5.78 -2.28
C SER A 84 -0.24 6.94 -1.37
N ASP A 85 -1.00 7.89 -1.91
CA ASP A 85 -1.42 9.10 -1.21
C ASP A 85 -2.30 8.74 -0.01
N VAL A 86 -3.29 7.85 -0.20
CA VAL A 86 -4.15 7.37 0.90
C VAL A 86 -3.33 6.71 2.01
N LEU A 87 -2.38 5.84 1.66
CA LEU A 87 -1.56 5.16 2.65
C LEU A 87 -0.65 6.13 3.41
N THR A 88 -0.16 7.18 2.74
CA THR A 88 0.79 8.13 3.30
C THR A 88 0.11 9.23 4.11
N ASP A 89 -0.96 9.81 3.58
CA ASP A 89 -1.56 11.03 4.14
C ASP A 89 -2.71 10.72 5.11
N PHE A 90 -3.36 9.56 4.93
CA PHE A 90 -4.50 9.18 5.76
C PHE A 90 -4.20 8.00 6.68
N VAL A 91 -3.57 6.94 6.19
CA VAL A 91 -3.33 5.74 7.03
C VAL A 91 -2.14 5.93 7.95
N HIS A 92 -0.99 6.35 7.42
CA HIS A 92 0.26 6.44 8.18
C HIS A 92 0.15 7.29 9.46
N PRO A 93 -0.48 8.48 9.48
CA PRO A 93 -0.59 9.29 10.70
C PRO A 93 -1.48 8.68 11.78
N ASN A 94 -2.27 7.65 11.45
CA ASN A 94 -3.14 6.93 12.37
C ASN A 94 -2.53 5.61 12.85
N LEU A 95 -1.33 5.25 12.39
CA LEU A 95 -0.59 4.11 12.92
C LEU A 95 0.05 4.52 14.25
N MET A 96 0.05 3.58 15.20
CA MET A 96 0.69 3.74 16.49
C MET A 96 1.88 2.80 16.57
N ASP A 97 2.96 3.27 17.16
CA ASP A 97 3.98 2.37 17.67
C ASP A 97 3.50 1.62 18.93
N LYS A 98 4.38 0.75 19.43
CA LYS A 98 4.05 -0.11 20.57
C LYS A 98 3.73 0.70 21.83
N GLU A 99 4.50 1.73 22.13
CA GLU A 99 4.34 2.50 23.36
C GLU A 99 3.15 3.45 23.26
N GLU A 100 2.91 4.05 22.09
CA GLU A 100 1.70 4.84 21.82
C GLU A 100 0.42 4.00 21.99
N ALA A 101 0.41 2.78 21.45
CA ALA A 101 -0.74 1.88 21.58
C ALA A 101 -0.99 1.48 23.06
N LYS A 102 0.09 1.24 23.82
CA LYS A 102 0.06 0.94 25.24
C LYS A 102 -0.58 2.07 26.05
N ASP A 103 -0.14 3.29 25.80
CA ASP A 103 -0.63 4.48 26.50
C ASP A 103 -2.11 4.74 26.20
N VAL A 104 -2.50 4.68 24.92
CA VAL A 104 -3.90 4.82 24.51
C VAL A 104 -4.78 3.76 25.18
N PHE A 105 -4.33 2.51 25.22
CA PHE A 105 -5.06 1.43 25.86
C PHE A 105 -5.29 1.68 27.36
N TYR A 106 -4.24 2.01 28.13
CA TYR A 106 -4.38 2.23 29.57
C TYR A 106 -5.20 3.48 29.90
N ASN A 107 -5.08 4.54 29.10
CA ASN A 107 -5.90 5.74 29.24
C ASN A 107 -7.39 5.41 29.04
N LEU A 108 -7.73 4.66 27.98
CA LEU A 108 -9.11 4.23 27.73
C LEU A 108 -9.61 3.25 28.79
N LYS A 109 -8.81 2.28 29.22
CA LYS A 109 -9.17 1.34 30.28
C LYS A 109 -9.51 2.08 31.57
N LYS A 110 -8.70 3.07 31.96
CA LYS A 110 -8.95 3.88 33.15
C LYS A 110 -10.21 4.74 32.99
N ALA A 111 -10.44 5.32 31.81
CA ALA A 111 -11.59 6.19 31.55
C ALA A 111 -12.91 5.42 31.48
N CYS A 112 -12.91 4.20 30.93
CA CYS A 112 -14.11 3.39 30.73
C CYS A 112 -14.38 2.39 31.87
N ASP A 113 -13.44 2.19 32.79
CA ASP A 113 -13.49 1.23 33.91
C ASP A 113 -14.18 -0.12 33.57
N PRO A 114 -13.72 -0.83 32.53
CA PRO A 114 -14.39 -2.04 32.10
C PRO A 114 -14.13 -3.16 33.12
N GLN A 115 -15.20 -3.82 33.57
CA GLN A 115 -15.16 -4.91 34.57
C GLN A 115 -14.68 -6.26 34.00
N ILE A 116 -14.03 -6.25 32.84
CA ILE A 116 -13.55 -7.47 32.17
C ILE A 116 -12.08 -7.72 32.49
N LEU A 117 -11.72 -9.00 32.62
CA LEU A 117 -10.32 -9.40 32.72
C LEU A 117 -9.60 -9.12 31.40
N LEU A 118 -8.37 -8.61 31.49
CA LEU A 118 -7.56 -8.40 30.30
C LEU A 118 -7.18 -9.75 29.69
N PRO A 119 -7.40 -9.95 28.37
CA PRO A 119 -6.99 -11.18 27.71
C PRO A 119 -5.47 -11.31 27.75
N LEU A 120 -4.99 -12.53 28.02
CA LEU A 120 -3.58 -12.85 27.96
C LEU A 120 -3.07 -12.74 26.52
N ASN A 121 -1.94 -12.07 26.33
CA ASN A 121 -1.23 -12.10 25.06
C ASN A 121 -0.76 -13.54 24.78
N LYS A 122 -1.35 -14.17 23.74
CA LYS A 122 -1.06 -15.56 23.35
C LYS A 122 0.23 -15.71 22.55
N GLN A 123 0.94 -14.63 22.26
CA GLN A 123 2.24 -14.70 21.59
C GLN A 123 3.30 -15.30 22.52
N THR A 124 4.33 -15.91 21.94
CA THR A 124 5.43 -16.59 22.65
C THR A 124 6.76 -15.85 22.50
N GLY A 125 7.74 -16.21 23.32
CA GLY A 125 9.08 -15.59 23.29
C GLY A 125 9.06 -14.11 23.70
N GLU A 126 9.93 -13.30 23.11
CA GLU A 126 10.04 -11.86 23.39
C GLU A 126 8.71 -11.11 23.17
N LYS A 127 7.87 -11.60 22.26
CA LYS A 127 6.56 -11.01 21.98
C LYS A 127 5.51 -11.27 23.07
N LYS A 128 5.73 -12.25 23.96
CA LYS A 128 4.89 -12.51 25.15
C LYS A 128 5.06 -11.43 26.22
N ILE A 129 6.26 -10.85 26.30
CA ILE A 129 6.66 -9.86 27.32
C ILE A 129 5.99 -8.49 27.05
N MET A 130 5.27 -8.34 25.93
CA MET A 130 4.34 -7.24 25.75
C MET A 130 3.16 -7.39 26.71
N HIS A 131 3.38 -6.93 27.95
CA HIS A 131 2.34 -6.39 28.79
C HIS A 131 1.86 -5.11 28.09
N ILE A 132 0.73 -5.22 27.37
CA ILE A 132 -0.03 -4.04 26.91
C ILE A 132 -0.27 -3.16 28.11
#